data_AF-A0A1Y3SIR8-F1
#
_entry.id   AF-A0A1Y3SIR8-F1
#
_cell.length_a   1.000
_cell.length_b   1.000
_cell.length_c   1.000
_cell.angle_alpha   90.00
_cell.angle_beta   90.00
_cell.angle_gamma   90.00
#
_symmetry.space_group_name_H-M   'P 1'
#
loop_
_entity.id
_entity.type
_entity.pdbx_description
1 polymer ?
#
loop_
_entity_poly.entity_id
_entity_poly.type
_entity_poly.pdbx_seq_one_letter_code
_entity_poly.pdbx_strand_id
1 'polypeptide(L)'
;MYDRLKKVLLILLVVILVVFSVLYFFIGRQYGVKYQDALYFPSSEEDTTVYSAKGGGQPASFTVQGDTVTYRWRDTVYGPYTIREDPTAAPVVEWEYPKLIGVEIREEDSILFRGGYTENLSLLIGEDDEFDSSISHFTYSVNGVERDADGNVVAPHQPSLKTLIRFSQLPKADAHRGSLMY
;
A
#
# COMPACT_ATOMS: atom_id res chain seq x y z
N MET A 1 32.85 -49.03 -4.33
CA MET A 1 32.34 -48.03 -5.29
C MET A 1 31.02 -47.40 -4.82
N TYR A 2 30.07 -48.19 -4.29
CA TYR A 2 28.76 -47.74 -3.80
C TYR A 2 28.79 -46.77 -2.61
N ASP A 3 29.70 -46.96 -1.64
CA ASP A 3 29.79 -46.08 -0.46
C ASP A 3 30.25 -44.65 -0.79
N ARG A 4 31.14 -44.49 -1.77
CA ARG A 4 31.57 -43.15 -2.20
C ARG A 4 30.44 -42.40 -2.89
N LEU A 5 29.62 -43.09 -3.70
CA LEU A 5 28.45 -42.53 -4.35
C LEU A 5 27.38 -42.12 -3.33
N LYS A 6 27.10 -42.96 -2.32
CA LYS A 6 26.20 -42.60 -1.20
C LYS A 6 26.66 -41.35 -0.47
N LYS A 7 27.96 -41.23 -0.18
CA LYS A 7 28.53 -40.06 0.51
C LYS A 7 28.41 -38.79 -0.33
N VAL A 8 28.70 -38.88 -1.62
CA VAL A 8 28.57 -37.75 -2.56
C VAL A 8 27.10 -37.33 -2.69
N LEU A 9 26.17 -38.27 -2.79
CA LEU A 9 24.74 -37.99 -2.86
C LEU A 9 24.23 -37.31 -1.57
N LEU A 10 24.71 -37.74 -0.40
CA LEU A 10 24.38 -37.13 0.89
C LEU A 10 24.88 -35.69 0.99
N ILE A 11 26.12 -35.43 0.54
CA ILE A 11 26.68 -34.07 0.50
C ILE A 11 25.88 -33.20 -0.47
N LEU A 12 25.53 -33.71 -1.64
CA LEU A 12 24.73 -32.98 -2.63
C LEU A 12 23.35 -32.60 -2.06
N LEU A 13 22.68 -33.51 -1.35
CA LEU A 13 21.39 -33.23 -0.71
C LEU A 13 21.50 -32.10 0.32
N VAL A 14 22.55 -32.12 1.15
CA VAL A 14 22.81 -31.07 2.15
C VAL A 14 23.09 -29.73 1.47
N VAL A 15 23.88 -29.71 0.40
CA VAL A 15 24.15 -28.50 -0.36
C VAL A 15 22.87 -27.92 -0.96
N ILE A 16 22.03 -28.77 -1.57
CA ILE A 16 20.73 -28.36 -2.11
C ILE A 16 19.84 -27.77 -1.02
N LEU A 17 19.74 -28.43 0.15
CA LEU A 17 18.97 -27.93 1.29
C LEU A 17 19.45 -26.54 1.72
N VAL A 18 20.76 -26.33 1.86
CA VAL A 18 21.35 -25.04 2.23
C VAL A 18 21.04 -23.98 1.17
N VAL A 19 21.20 -24.30 -0.11
CA VAL A 19 20.89 -23.38 -1.22
C VAL A 19 19.41 -22.98 -1.19
N PHE A 20 18.50 -23.96 -1.04
CA PHE A 20 17.07 -23.67 -0.93
C PHE A 20 16.73 -22.83 0.31
N SER A 21 17.33 -23.12 1.47
CA SER A 21 17.12 -22.31 2.68
C SER A 21 17.58 -20.86 2.49
N VAL A 22 18.76 -20.66 1.89
CA VAL A 22 19.28 -19.32 1.59
C VAL A 22 18.36 -18.60 0.60
N LEU A 23 17.94 -19.29 -0.47
CA LEU A 23 17.06 -18.71 -1.48
C LEU A 23 15.68 -18.34 -0.90
N TYR A 24 15.10 -19.20 -0.05
CA TYR A 24 13.84 -18.95 0.63
C TYR A 24 13.95 -17.76 1.60
N PHE A 25 15.08 -17.65 2.30
CA PHE A 25 15.36 -16.54 3.21
C PHE A 25 15.46 -15.20 2.47
N PHE A 26 16.00 -15.18 1.26
CA PHE A 26 16.08 -13.97 0.43
C PHE A 26 14.75 -13.62 -0.24
N ILE A 27 14.05 -14.61 -0.81
CA ILE A 27 12.79 -14.39 -1.54
C ILE A 27 11.65 -14.06 -0.58
N GLY A 28 11.54 -14.76 0.55
CA GLY A 28 10.47 -14.56 1.53
C GLY A 28 10.51 -13.20 2.23
N ARG A 29 11.59 -12.42 2.04
CA ARG A 29 11.80 -11.12 2.69
C ARG A 29 11.35 -9.93 1.86
N GLN A 30 11.03 -10.11 0.58
CA GLN A 30 10.46 -9.03 -0.24
C GLN A 30 8.94 -9.09 -0.16
N TYR A 31 8.36 -8.28 0.74
CA TYR A 31 6.91 -8.08 0.74
C TYR A 31 6.56 -7.19 -0.46
N GLY A 32 5.69 -7.69 -1.32
CA GLY A 32 5.11 -6.92 -2.41
C GLY A 32 3.73 -6.42 -2.01
N VAL A 33 3.45 -5.14 -2.26
CA VAL A 33 2.14 -4.53 -2.04
C VAL A 33 1.40 -4.54 -3.38
N LYS A 34 0.34 -5.33 -3.47
CA LYS A 34 -0.50 -5.31 -4.69
C LYS A 34 -1.29 -4.01 -4.76
N TYR A 35 -1.20 -3.28 -5.86
CA TYR A 35 -2.06 -2.15 -6.20
C TYR A 35 -2.36 -2.18 -7.70
N GLN A 36 -3.65 -2.09 -8.05
CA GLN A 36 -4.15 -2.39 -9.39
C GLN A 36 -3.62 -3.76 -9.88
N ASP A 37 -3.13 -3.84 -11.11
CA ASP A 37 -2.57 -5.03 -11.73
C ASP A 37 -1.05 -5.21 -11.51
N ALA A 38 -0.46 -4.42 -10.62
CA ALA A 38 0.97 -4.41 -10.36
C ALA A 38 1.33 -4.72 -8.90
N LEU A 39 2.53 -5.29 -8.72
CA LEU A 39 3.13 -5.56 -7.42
C LEU A 39 4.22 -4.52 -7.15
N TYR A 40 4.04 -3.76 -6.07
CA TYR A 40 4.93 -2.68 -5.67
C TYR A 40 5.91 -3.17 -4.60
N PHE A 41 7.19 -2.91 -4.81
CA PHE A 41 8.26 -3.33 -3.91
C PHE A 41 8.87 -2.12 -3.22
N PRO A 42 9.02 -2.16 -1.88
CA PRO A 42 9.57 -1.05 -1.12
C PRO A 42 11.09 -0.97 -1.29
N SER A 43 11.59 0.26 -1.31
CA SER A 43 13.00 0.62 -1.22
C SER A 43 13.09 1.84 -0.31
N SER A 44 13.69 1.67 0.87
CA SER A 44 13.89 2.79 1.80
C SER A 44 15.24 3.44 1.55
N GLU A 45 15.21 4.77 1.47
CA GLU A 45 16.37 5.64 1.46
C GLU A 45 16.17 6.64 2.60
N GLU A 46 16.99 6.51 3.65
CA GLU A 46 16.91 7.31 4.87
C GLU A 46 15.51 7.30 5.53
N ASP A 47 14.77 8.40 5.41
CA ASP A 47 13.43 8.59 5.97
C ASP A 47 12.31 8.44 4.93
N THR A 48 12.67 8.24 3.66
CA THR A 48 11.73 8.10 2.55
C THR A 48 11.64 6.64 2.12
N THR A 49 10.43 6.13 1.94
CA THR A 49 10.19 4.80 1.38
C THR A 49 9.52 4.91 0.02
N VAL A 50 10.19 4.38 -1.00
CA VAL A 50 9.68 4.35 -2.37
C VAL A 50 9.20 2.95 -2.70
N TYR A 51 7.91 2.80 -2.93
CA TYR A 51 7.28 1.59 -3.43
C TYR A 51 7.23 1.66 -4.95
N SER A 52 7.98 0.80 -5.65
CA SER A 52 8.06 0.82 -7.12
C SER A 52 7.44 -0.44 -7.72
N ALA A 53 6.64 -0.29 -8.76
CA ALA A 53 6.11 -1.43 -9.51
C ALA A 53 7.23 -2.15 -10.27
N LYS A 54 7.36 -3.49 -10.12
CA LYS A 54 8.27 -4.30 -10.95
C LYS A 54 7.48 -5.11 -11.99
N GLY A 55 7.94 -5.04 -13.25
CA GLY A 55 7.55 -5.95 -14.33
C GLY A 55 6.54 -5.37 -15.32
N GLY A 56 6.92 -5.35 -16.61
CA GLY A 56 6.06 -5.34 -17.81
C GLY A 56 5.14 -4.13 -18.07
N GLY A 57 4.85 -3.32 -17.06
CA GLY A 57 4.00 -2.14 -17.14
C GLY A 57 4.79 -0.84 -17.25
N GLN A 58 4.09 0.26 -17.02
CA GLN A 58 4.65 1.60 -17.08
C GLN A 58 5.24 2.00 -15.73
N PRO A 59 6.28 2.84 -15.71
CA PRO A 59 6.95 3.19 -14.47
C PRO A 59 5.96 3.87 -13.54
N ALA A 60 5.74 3.26 -12.38
CA ALA A 60 4.84 3.74 -11.35
C ALA A 60 5.48 3.57 -9.97
N SER A 61 5.35 4.59 -9.13
CA SER A 61 5.91 4.57 -7.79
C SER A 61 5.11 5.40 -6.79
N PHE A 62 4.92 4.85 -5.60
CA PHE A 62 4.49 5.63 -4.43
C PHE A 62 5.73 6.00 -3.62
N THR A 63 5.85 7.27 -3.26
CA THR A 63 6.88 7.78 -2.35
C THR A 63 6.20 8.20 -1.07
N VAL A 64 6.63 7.64 0.05
CA VAL A 64 6.10 7.90 1.39
C VAL A 64 7.19 8.52 2.25
N GLN A 65 6.95 9.71 2.78
CA GLN A 65 7.86 10.44 3.67
C GLN A 65 7.05 11.03 4.83
N GLY A 66 7.21 10.46 6.03
CA GLY A 66 6.39 10.84 7.18
C GLY A 66 4.89 10.64 6.91
N ASP A 67 4.13 11.72 7.00
CA ASP A 67 2.68 11.79 6.71
C ASP A 67 2.37 12.06 5.23
N THR A 68 3.39 12.21 4.39
CA THR A 68 3.23 12.65 3.01
C THR A 68 3.39 11.49 2.03
N VAL A 69 2.43 11.36 1.12
CA VAL A 69 2.41 10.35 0.04
C VAL A 69 2.36 11.06 -1.30
N THR A 70 3.26 10.69 -2.21
CA THR A 70 3.26 11.16 -3.60
C THR A 70 3.15 9.95 -4.52
N TYR A 71 2.31 10.03 -5.54
CA TYR A 71 2.21 8.97 -6.55
C TYR A 71 2.71 9.47 -7.90
N ARG A 72 3.64 8.76 -8.50
CA ARG A 72 4.11 9.01 -9.87
C ARG A 72 3.63 7.89 -10.78
N TRP A 73 3.01 8.26 -11.88
CA TRP A 73 2.68 7.36 -12.99
C TRP A 73 3.24 7.94 -14.28
N ARG A 74 4.21 7.26 -14.89
CA ARG A 74 5.02 7.79 -16.00
C ARG A 74 5.63 9.15 -15.62
N ASP A 75 5.27 10.18 -16.38
CA ASP A 75 5.70 11.57 -16.23
C ASP A 75 4.73 12.40 -15.38
N THR A 76 3.57 11.83 -15.01
CA THR A 76 2.56 12.49 -14.20
C THR A 76 2.83 12.26 -12.72
N VAL A 77 2.77 13.33 -11.92
CA VAL A 77 2.87 13.30 -10.47
C VAL A 77 1.52 13.72 -9.88
N TYR A 78 1.05 12.96 -8.89
CA TYR A 78 -0.17 13.20 -8.12
C TYR A 78 0.22 13.46 -6.66
N GLY A 79 -0.41 14.46 -6.05
CA GLY A 79 -0.02 14.99 -4.75
C GLY A 79 1.08 16.07 -4.87
N PRO A 80 1.76 16.41 -3.76
CA PRO A 80 1.86 15.64 -2.52
C PRO A 80 0.56 15.63 -1.70
N TYR A 81 0.23 14.45 -1.18
CA TYR A 81 -0.89 14.26 -0.26
C TYR A 81 -0.37 14.17 1.17
N THR A 82 -0.91 14.97 2.08
CA THR A 82 -0.62 14.87 3.51
C THR A 82 -1.75 14.12 4.20
N ILE A 83 -1.43 13.01 4.87
CA ILE A 83 -2.38 12.12 5.56
C ILE A 83 -2.05 12.12 7.04
N ARG A 84 -2.91 12.76 7.85
CA ARG A 84 -2.73 12.86 9.30
C ARG A 84 -3.89 12.23 10.01
N GLU A 85 -3.59 11.38 11.00
CA GLU A 85 -4.60 10.97 11.95
C GLU A 85 -5.04 12.18 12.78
N ASP A 86 -6.35 12.42 12.79
CA ASP A 86 -6.99 13.47 13.57
C ASP A 86 -8.19 12.84 14.28
N PRO A 87 -8.08 12.49 15.58
CA PRO A 87 -9.19 11.89 16.33
C PRO A 87 -10.44 12.76 16.36
N THR A 88 -10.32 14.08 16.15
CA THR A 88 -11.47 14.99 16.12
C THR A 88 -12.24 14.93 14.81
N ALA A 89 -11.64 14.35 13.76
CA ALA A 89 -12.27 14.12 12.46
C ALA A 89 -13.15 12.87 12.41
N ALA A 90 -13.06 11.98 13.39
CA ALA A 90 -13.91 10.80 13.44
C ALA A 90 -15.35 11.21 13.84
N PRO A 91 -16.37 10.96 12.99
CA PRO A 91 -17.75 11.27 13.36
C PRO A 91 -18.21 10.40 14.53
N VAL A 92 -19.09 10.97 15.35
CA VAL A 92 -19.71 10.27 16.49
C VAL A 92 -20.89 9.47 15.98
N VAL A 93 -20.63 8.24 15.55
CA VAL A 93 -21.68 7.31 15.15
C VAL A 93 -22.39 6.73 16.39
N GLU A 94 -23.73 6.62 16.34
CA GLU A 94 -24.52 6.02 17.43
C GLU A 94 -24.15 4.55 17.70
N TRP A 95 -23.53 3.88 16.73
CA TRP A 95 -23.08 2.50 16.87
C TRP A 95 -21.65 2.47 17.43
N GLU A 96 -21.47 1.78 18.56
CA GLU A 96 -20.17 1.60 19.22
C GLU A 96 -19.17 0.79 18.36
N TYR A 97 -19.65 0.13 17.30
CA TYR A 97 -18.87 -0.59 16.31
C TYR A 97 -19.35 -0.29 14.88
N PRO A 98 -18.41 -0.13 13.93
CA PRO A 98 -16.96 -0.27 14.09
C PRO A 98 -16.30 1.00 14.67
N LYS A 99 -15.18 0.82 15.41
CA LYS A 99 -14.34 1.94 15.85
C LYS A 99 -13.78 2.66 14.63
N LEU A 100 -14.02 3.97 14.57
CA LEU A 100 -13.48 4.84 13.53
C LEU A 100 -12.17 5.49 13.98
N ILE A 101 -11.19 5.52 13.09
CA ILE A 101 -9.95 6.27 13.24
C ILE A 101 -10.12 7.54 12.41
N GLY A 102 -10.04 8.70 13.04
CA GLY A 102 -10.20 9.98 12.37
C GLY A 102 -8.96 10.33 11.55
N VAL A 103 -9.16 10.92 10.38
CA VAL A 103 -8.11 11.30 9.43
C VAL A 103 -8.46 12.59 8.71
N GLU A 104 -7.45 13.41 8.46
CA GLU A 104 -7.47 14.52 7.51
C GLU A 104 -6.50 14.21 6.37
N ILE A 105 -7.00 14.27 5.13
CA ILE A 105 -6.22 14.12 3.90
C ILE A 105 -6.26 15.46 3.17
N ARG A 106 -5.08 16.00 2.89
CA ARG A 106 -4.89 17.25 2.15
C ARG A 106 -4.10 17.03 0.89
N GLU A 107 -4.38 17.81 -0.14
CA GLU A 107 -3.50 18.03 -1.27
C GLU A 107 -3.05 19.49 -1.22
N GLU A 108 -1.75 19.70 -0.99
CA GLU A 108 -1.20 21.02 -0.68
C GLU A 108 -1.96 21.69 0.48
N ASP A 109 -2.61 22.82 0.24
CA ASP A 109 -3.38 23.56 1.25
C ASP A 109 -4.86 23.14 1.31
N SER A 110 -5.34 22.36 0.34
CA SER A 110 -6.75 21.99 0.20
C SER A 110 -7.07 20.70 0.96
N ILE A 111 -8.12 20.72 1.77
CA ILE A 111 -8.64 19.51 2.44
C ILE A 111 -9.41 18.71 1.39
N LEU A 112 -8.94 17.50 1.08
CA LEU A 112 -9.63 16.56 0.19
C LEU A 112 -10.65 15.73 0.96
N PHE A 113 -10.34 15.37 2.20
CA PHE A 113 -11.20 14.57 3.03
C PHE A 113 -10.89 14.81 4.51
N ARG A 114 -11.95 14.86 5.32
CA ARG A 114 -11.87 14.84 6.77
C ARG A 114 -13.00 13.97 7.29
N GLY A 115 -12.66 12.96 8.08
CA GLY A 115 -13.62 11.93 8.46
C GLY A 115 -13.00 10.76 9.22
N GLY A 116 -13.77 9.71 9.44
CA GLY A 116 -13.34 8.48 10.10
C GLY A 116 -13.23 7.28 9.16
N TYR A 117 -12.27 6.38 9.38
CA TYR A 117 -12.16 5.11 8.65
C TYR A 117 -12.01 3.91 9.59
N THR A 118 -12.35 2.71 9.12
CA THR A 118 -12.13 1.46 9.86
C THR A 118 -10.75 0.88 9.58
N GLU A 119 -10.12 0.21 10.56
CA GLU A 119 -8.75 -0.35 10.41
C GLU A 119 -8.52 -1.20 9.15
N ASN A 120 -9.53 -1.95 8.71
CA ASN A 120 -9.50 -2.76 7.50
C ASN A 120 -9.80 -1.99 6.19
N LEU A 121 -10.00 -0.68 6.28
CA LEU A 121 -10.38 0.24 5.20
C LEU A 121 -11.64 -0.22 4.44
N SER A 122 -12.59 -0.85 5.15
CA SER A 122 -13.90 -1.22 4.58
C SER A 122 -14.92 -0.10 4.65
N LEU A 123 -14.66 0.95 5.43
CA LEU A 123 -15.51 2.12 5.61
C LEU A 123 -14.65 3.39 5.80
N LEU A 124 -15.08 4.50 5.21
CA LEU A 124 -14.61 5.89 5.31
C LEU A 124 -15.87 6.78 5.34
N ILE A 125 -16.07 7.53 6.41
CA ILE A 125 -17.25 8.37 6.62
C ILE A 125 -16.81 9.80 6.87
N GLY A 126 -17.44 10.78 6.24
CA GLY A 126 -17.12 12.19 6.41
C GLY A 126 -17.51 12.71 7.80
N GLU A 127 -16.98 13.87 8.19
CA GLU A 127 -17.38 14.56 9.43
C GLU A 127 -18.83 15.02 9.46
N ASP A 128 -19.45 15.18 8.30
CA ASP A 128 -20.84 15.58 8.10
C ASP A 128 -21.85 14.43 8.24
N ASP A 129 -21.39 13.27 8.75
CA ASP A 129 -22.14 12.00 8.76
C ASP A 129 -22.56 11.53 7.36
N GLU A 130 -22.05 12.17 6.29
CA GLU A 130 -22.26 11.71 4.93
C GLU A 130 -21.31 10.54 4.66
N PHE A 131 -21.88 9.42 4.19
CA PHE A 131 -21.07 8.32 3.72
C PHE A 131 -20.27 8.79 2.52
N ASP A 132 -18.95 8.87 2.66
CA ASP A 132 -18.10 9.08 1.50
C ASP A 132 -18.21 7.83 0.62
N SER A 133 -18.89 7.99 -0.52
CA SER A 133 -19.10 6.93 -1.49
C SER A 133 -17.77 6.41 -2.07
N SER A 134 -16.63 7.08 -1.79
CA SER A 134 -15.30 6.68 -2.22
C SER A 134 -14.83 5.30 -1.72
N ILE A 135 -15.44 4.77 -0.66
CA ILE A 135 -15.18 3.40 -0.18
C ILE A 135 -15.84 2.34 -1.08
N SER A 136 -16.94 2.73 -1.71
CA SER A 136 -17.66 1.98 -2.73
C SER A 136 -17.52 2.72 -4.05
N HIS A 137 -16.30 3.07 -4.46
CA HIS A 137 -16.05 3.45 -5.85
C HIS A 137 -16.34 2.25 -6.75
N PHE A 138 -17.62 2.02 -7.04
CA PHE A 138 -18.06 1.36 -8.24
C PHE A 138 -17.75 2.32 -9.38
N THR A 139 -16.50 2.31 -9.83
CA THR A 139 -16.19 2.95 -11.11
C THR A 139 -16.75 2.06 -12.22
N TYR A 140 -17.42 2.67 -13.18
CA TYR A 140 -17.85 1.98 -14.38
C TYR A 140 -17.17 2.62 -15.58
N SER A 141 -16.78 1.77 -16.54
CA SER A 141 -16.14 2.23 -17.76
C SER A 141 -17.18 2.45 -18.84
N VAL A 142 -17.22 3.67 -19.39
CA VAL A 142 -17.99 3.99 -20.60
C VAL A 142 -17.00 4.43 -21.66
N ASN A 143 -16.92 3.68 -22.77
CA ASN A 143 -16.00 3.96 -23.88
C ASN A 143 -14.52 4.10 -23.45
N GLY A 144 -14.10 3.36 -22.41
CA GLY A 144 -12.72 3.38 -21.92
C GLY A 144 -12.39 4.55 -20.98
N VAL A 145 -13.37 5.39 -20.62
CA VAL A 145 -13.23 6.44 -19.61
C VAL A 145 -13.84 5.94 -18.30
N GLU A 146 -13.04 5.90 -17.24
CA GLU A 146 -13.53 5.59 -15.90
C GLU A 146 -14.29 6.77 -15.33
N ARG A 147 -15.48 6.48 -14.80
CA ARG A 147 -16.33 7.47 -14.13
C ARG A 147 -16.68 7.01 -12.73
N ASP A 148 -16.85 7.96 -11.82
CA ASP A 148 -17.37 7.71 -10.48
C ASP A 148 -18.88 7.43 -10.51
N ALA A 149 -19.46 7.16 -9.34
CA ALA A 149 -20.89 6.87 -9.19
C ALA A 149 -21.78 8.07 -9.61
N ASP A 150 -21.23 9.29 -9.52
CA ASP A 150 -21.89 10.54 -9.88
C ASP A 150 -21.72 10.89 -11.38
N GLY A 151 -20.93 10.10 -12.11
CA GLY A 151 -20.68 10.25 -13.54
C GLY A 151 -19.55 11.22 -13.88
N ASN A 152 -18.77 11.71 -12.92
CA ASN A 152 -17.59 12.54 -13.18
C ASN A 152 -16.46 11.68 -13.73
N VAL A 153 -15.64 12.28 -14.58
CA VAL A 153 -14.46 11.60 -15.13
C VAL A 153 -13.42 11.47 -14.03
N VAL A 154 -13.05 10.24 -13.71
CA VAL A 154 -11.97 9.96 -12.77
C VAL A 154 -10.68 9.85 -13.57
N ALA A 155 -9.63 10.55 -13.13
CA ALA A 155 -8.32 10.34 -13.70
C ALA A 155 -7.90 8.88 -13.44
N PRO A 156 -7.69 8.05 -14.48
CA PRO A 156 -7.61 6.58 -14.35
C PRO A 156 -6.41 6.08 -13.52
N HIS A 157 -5.50 6.97 -13.15
CA HIS A 157 -4.31 6.67 -12.36
C HIS A 157 -4.19 7.51 -11.09
N GLN A 158 -5.17 8.37 -10.77
CA GLN A 158 -5.13 9.06 -9.48
C GLN A 158 -5.42 8.05 -8.35
N PRO A 159 -4.60 8.01 -7.29
CA PRO A 159 -4.84 7.10 -6.18
C PRO A 159 -6.10 7.52 -5.42
N SER A 160 -6.91 6.54 -4.99
CA SER A 160 -8.05 6.78 -4.12
C SER A 160 -7.62 7.12 -2.68
N LEU A 161 -8.50 7.74 -1.90
CA LEU A 161 -8.25 8.05 -0.48
C LEU A 161 -7.84 6.79 0.31
N LYS A 162 -8.54 5.68 0.11
CA LYS A 162 -8.19 4.37 0.67
C LYS A 162 -6.77 3.93 0.30
N THR A 163 -6.34 4.20 -0.93
CA THR A 163 -4.97 3.88 -1.37
C THR A 163 -3.96 4.76 -0.64
N LEU A 164 -4.23 6.05 -0.50
CA LEU A 164 -3.37 6.99 0.22
C LEU A 164 -3.21 6.58 1.69
N ILE A 165 -4.31 6.30 2.40
CA ILE A 165 -4.28 5.80 3.78
C ILE A 165 -3.52 4.48 3.88
N ARG A 166 -3.77 3.54 2.96
CA ARG A 166 -3.07 2.26 2.95
C ARG A 166 -1.56 2.44 2.82
N PHE A 167 -1.10 3.27 1.88
CA PHE A 167 0.33 3.47 1.65
C PHE A 167 1.01 4.29 2.75
N SER A 168 0.32 5.23 3.40
CA SER A 168 0.87 5.97 4.55
C SER A 168 1.09 5.07 5.77
N GLN A 169 0.30 4.01 5.92
CA GLN A 169 0.42 3.04 7.02
C GLN A 169 1.42 1.91 6.76
N LEU A 170 1.94 1.78 5.53
CA LEU A 170 2.84 0.68 5.23
C LEU A 170 4.17 0.83 5.98
N PRO A 171 4.74 -0.28 6.45
CA PRO A 171 6.02 -0.25 7.13
C PRO A 171 7.12 0.22 6.18
N LYS A 172 8.10 0.97 6.70
CA LYS A 172 9.36 1.23 5.98
C LYS A 172 9.97 -0.10 5.49
N ALA A 173 10.67 -0.09 4.36
CA ALA A 173 11.23 -1.29 3.72
C ALA A 173 12.06 -2.16 4.68
N ASP A 174 12.68 -1.53 5.67
CA ASP A 174 13.53 -2.19 6.66
C ASP A 174 12.81 -2.72 7.91
N ALA A 175 11.51 -2.49 8.10
CA ALA A 175 10.79 -2.93 9.31
C ALA A 175 10.70 -4.46 9.47
N HIS A 176 10.93 -5.22 8.38
CA HIS A 176 11.03 -6.68 8.41
C HIS A 176 12.49 -7.19 8.39
N ARG A 177 13.47 -6.32 8.64
CA ARG A 177 14.83 -6.74 9.03
C ARG A 177 14.85 -7.24 10.47
N GLY A 178 14.04 -8.27 10.77
CA GLY A 178 14.07 -9.03 12.02
C GLY A 178 14.44 -8.21 13.24
N SER A 179 13.48 -7.47 13.81
CA SER A 179 13.59 -7.10 15.22
C SER A 179 13.55 -8.40 16.02
N LEU A 180 14.73 -8.97 16.28
CA LEU A 180 14.95 -9.86 17.40
C LEU A 180 14.64 -9.04 18.64
N MET A 181 13.38 -9.08 19.08
CA MET A 181 13.06 -8.72 20.45
C MET A 181 13.72 -9.76 21.34
N TYR A 182 14.77 -9.34 22.05
CA TYR A 182 15.24 -9.98 23.26
C TYR A 182 14.48 -9.41 24.45
#